data_AF-A0A1S8P347-F1
#
_entry.id   AF-A0A1S8P347-F1
#
_cell.length_a   1.000
_cell.length_b   1.000
_cell.length_c   1.000
_cell.angle_alpha   90.00
_cell.angle_beta   90.00
_cell.angle_gamma   90.00
#
_symmetry.space_group_name_H-M   'P 1'
#
loop_
_entity.id
_entity.type
_entity.pdbx_description
1 polymer ?
#
loop_
_entity_poly.entity_id
_entity_poly.type
_entity_poly.pdbx_seq_one_letter_code
_entity_poly.pdbx_strand_id
1 'polypeptide(L)'
;MNQRDMLNSIRVYQFCAVELNLFLDNFPEDKNAKEDYNKVSCKLTELISAYEKNFGPLTNFGSAYVENPKAWVNTPWPWENCSREEE
;
A
#
# COMPACT_ATOMS: atom_id res chain seq x y z
N MET A 1 9.76 -3.45 12.34
CA MET A 1 8.47 -3.86 11.75
C MET A 1 8.80 -4.75 10.57
N ASN A 2 8.23 -5.96 10.50
CA ASN A 2 8.55 -6.85 9.38
C ASN A 2 7.82 -6.38 8.09
N GLN A 3 8.25 -6.85 6.92
CA GLN A 3 7.68 -6.46 5.63
C GLN A 3 6.17 -6.70 5.55
N ARG A 4 5.70 -7.83 6.10
CA ARG A 4 4.28 -8.22 6.10
C ARG A 4 3.42 -7.27 6.95
N ASP A 5 3.90 -6.84 8.10
CA ASP A 5 3.21 -5.93 9.01
C ASP A 5 3.05 -4.54 8.38
N MET A 6 4.11 -4.04 7.72
CA MET A 6 4.04 -2.77 6.99
C MET A 6 3.08 -2.87 5.81
N LEU A 7 3.11 -3.97 5.05
CA LEU A 7 2.19 -4.19 3.94
C LEU A 7 0.74 -4.31 4.41
N ASN A 8 0.49 -5.00 5.53
CA ASN A 8 -0.83 -5.08 6.14
C ASN A 8 -1.33 -3.71 6.61
N SER A 9 -0.45 -2.89 7.19
CA SER A 9 -0.79 -1.52 7.58
C SER A 9 -1.21 -0.71 6.35
N ILE A 10 -0.45 -0.76 5.26
CA ILE A 10 -0.81 -0.11 4.00
C ILE A 10 -2.18 -0.56 3.51
N ARG A 11 -2.46 -1.87 3.49
CA ARG A 11 -3.75 -2.42 3.06
C ARG A 11 -4.93 -1.91 3.89
N VAL A 12 -4.77 -1.82 5.21
CA VAL A 12 -5.82 -1.27 6.10
C VAL A 12 -6.12 0.18 5.73
N TYR A 13 -5.10 1.02 5.56
CA TYR A 13 -5.31 2.42 5.19
C TYR A 13 -5.86 2.58 3.77
N GLN A 14 -5.46 1.72 2.82
CA GLN A 14 -6.06 1.69 1.48
C GLN A 14 -7.54 1.36 1.53
N PHE A 15 -7.93 0.35 2.32
CA PHE A 15 -9.33 0.01 2.53
C PHE A 15 -10.11 1.20 3.12
N CYS A 16 -9.59 1.83 4.19
CA CYS A 16 -10.23 3.00 4.79
C CYS A 16 -10.39 4.16 3.81
N ALA A 17 -9.39 4.41 2.95
CA ALA A 17 -9.47 5.47 1.94
C ALA A 17 -10.59 5.19 0.93
N VAL A 18 -10.71 3.94 0.47
CA VAL A 18 -11.77 3.53 -0.47
C VAL A 18 -13.16 3.68 0.18
N GLU A 19 -13.34 3.19 1.40
CA GLU A 19 -14.62 3.28 2.13
C GLU A 19 -15.03 4.74 2.38
N LEU A 20 -14.10 5.59 2.82
CA LEU A 20 -14.37 7.02 3.04
C LEU A 20 -14.72 7.73 1.73
N ASN A 21 -14.06 7.37 0.62
CA ASN A 21 -14.38 7.95 -0.68
C ASN A 21 -15.79 7.54 -1.14
N LEU A 22 -16.14 6.25 -1.03
CA LEU A 22 -17.49 5.75 -1.33
C LEU A 22 -18.57 6.40 -0.45
N PHE A 23 -18.26 6.65 0.82
CA PHE A 23 -19.16 7.40 1.71
C PHE A 23 -19.34 8.85 1.22
N LEU A 24 -18.25 9.53 0.89
CA LEU A 24 -18.27 10.91 0.41
C LEU A 24 -18.98 11.07 -0.94
N ASP A 25 -18.97 10.06 -1.81
CA ASP A 25 -19.75 10.05 -3.05
C ASP A 25 -21.26 10.20 -2.78
N ASN A 26 -21.74 9.68 -1.64
CA ASN A 26 -23.13 9.80 -1.20
C ASN A 26 -23.38 11.05 -0.33
N PHE A 27 -22.36 11.49 0.43
CA PHE A 27 -22.45 12.59 1.39
C PHE A 27 -21.33 13.63 1.16
N PRO A 28 -21.35 14.38 0.04
CA PRO A 28 -20.22 15.21 -0.37
C PRO A 28 -19.98 16.42 0.54
N GLU A 29 -20.91 16.81 1.40
CA GLU A 29 -20.76 17.94 2.33
C GLU A 29 -20.36 17.52 3.75
N ASP A 30 -20.16 16.21 4.00
CA ASP A 30 -19.72 15.74 5.31
C ASP A 30 -18.27 16.17 5.57
N LYS A 31 -18.11 17.10 6.52
CA LYS A 31 -16.81 17.66 6.89
C LYS A 31 -15.92 16.67 7.64
N ASN A 32 -16.52 15.78 8.43
CA ASN A 32 -15.79 14.82 9.24
C ASN A 32 -15.17 13.75 8.34
N ALA A 33 -15.96 13.20 7.42
CA ALA A 33 -15.49 12.22 6.44
C ALA A 33 -14.39 12.79 5.53
N LYS A 34 -14.47 14.07 5.14
CA LYS A 34 -13.38 14.77 4.42
C LYS A 34 -12.10 14.86 5.24
N GLU A 35 -12.22 15.25 6.51
CA GLU A 35 -11.06 15.38 7.39
C GLU A 35 -10.40 14.02 7.64
N ASP A 36 -11.20 12.98 7.88
CA ASP A 36 -10.74 11.61 8.06
C ASP A 36 -10.08 11.07 6.78
N TYR A 37 -10.66 11.33 5.61
CA TYR A 37 -10.06 10.94 4.33
C TYR A 37 -8.68 11.59 4.15
N ASN A 38 -8.55 12.87 4.46
CA ASN A 38 -7.27 13.57 4.40
C ASN A 38 -6.22 12.95 5.35
N LYS A 39 -6.61 12.65 6.60
CA LYS A 39 -5.73 11.98 7.57
C LYS A 39 -5.28 10.60 7.07
N VAL A 40 -6.22 9.80 6.57
CA VAL A 40 -5.96 8.46 6.03
C VAL A 40 -5.04 8.54 4.81
N SER A 41 -5.30 9.46 3.87
CA SER A 41 -4.49 9.64 2.67
C SER A 41 -3.06 10.10 2.98
N CYS A 42 -2.89 11.04 3.93
CA CYS A 42 -1.57 11.44 4.41
C CYS A 42 -0.83 10.24 5.01
N LYS A 43 -1.50 9.48 5.88
CA LYS A 43 -0.87 8.33 6.55
C LYS A 43 -0.51 7.21 5.58
N LEU A 44 -1.35 6.97 4.58
CA LEU A 44 -1.11 6.01 3.52
C LEU A 44 0.16 6.36 2.74
N THR A 45 0.31 7.64 2.37
CA THR A 45 1.51 8.14 1.66
C THR A 45 2.78 7.92 2.49
N GLU A 46 2.75 8.23 3.79
CA GLU A 46 3.88 7.99 4.70
C GLU A 46 4.27 6.49 4.77
N LEU A 47 3.27 5.61 4.89
CA LEU A 47 3.49 4.17 5.00
C LEU A 47 4.08 3.59 3.71
N ILE A 48 3.58 4.02 2.55
CA ILE A 48 4.11 3.61 1.23
C ILE A 48 5.57 4.06 1.10
N SER A 49 5.87 5.33 1.36
CA SER A 49 7.24 5.85 1.29
C SER A 49 8.19 5.10 2.23
N ALA A 50 7.75 4.83 3.47
CA ALA A 50 8.53 4.07 4.44
C ALA A 50 8.74 2.63 3.99
N TYR A 51 7.73 1.96 3.42
CA TYR A 51 7.88 0.61 2.89
C TYR A 51 8.88 0.60 1.74
N GLU A 52 8.73 1.49 0.77
CA GLU A 52 9.56 1.49 -0.43
C GLU A 52 11.03 1.80 -0.13
N LYS A 53 11.30 2.65 0.87
CA LYS A 53 12.65 2.90 1.38
C LYS A 53 13.32 1.66 1.97
N ASN A 54 12.55 0.75 2.58
CA ASN A 54 13.10 -0.41 3.28
C ASN A 54 13.09 -1.69 2.44
N PHE A 55 12.10 -1.87 1.57
CA PHE A 55 11.85 -3.13 0.84
C PHE A 55 11.83 -2.97 -0.69
N GLY A 56 11.93 -1.75 -1.21
CA GLY A 56 11.85 -1.46 -2.63
C GLY A 56 10.44 -1.12 -3.13
N PRO A 57 10.30 -0.76 -4.41
CA PRO A 57 9.08 -0.23 -4.99
C PRO A 57 7.87 -1.16 -4.82
N LEU A 58 6.72 -0.59 -4.44
CA LEU A 58 5.43 -1.29 -4.34
C LEU A 58 4.67 -1.30 -5.67
N THR A 59 4.91 -0.29 -6.51
CA THR A 59 4.21 -0.12 -7.79
C THR A 59 5.22 0.10 -8.91
N ASN A 60 4.87 -0.32 -10.13
CA ASN A 60 5.70 -0.17 -11.33
C ASN A 60 5.16 0.89 -12.30
N PHE A 61 4.16 1.68 -11.89
CA PHE A 61 3.50 2.69 -12.72
C PHE A 61 4.22 4.06 -12.74
N GLY A 62 5.50 4.11 -12.34
CA GLY A 62 6.28 5.36 -12.29
C GLY A 62 5.92 6.30 -11.12
N SER A 63 5.04 5.88 -10.22
CA SER A 63 4.63 6.63 -9.02
C SER A 63 5.38 6.20 -7.75
N ALA A 64 6.34 5.30 -7.86
CA ALA A 64 7.09 4.80 -6.72
C ALA A 64 8.00 5.91 -6.16
N TYR A 65 8.03 6.03 -4.83
CA TYR A 65 8.92 6.93 -4.10
C TYR A 65 10.39 6.51 -4.23
N VAL A 66 10.65 5.20 -4.32
CA VAL A 66 11.98 4.64 -4.60
C VAL A 66 11.95 3.82 -5.87
N GLU A 67 12.59 4.31 -6.93
CA GLU A 67 12.77 3.55 -8.16
C GLU A 67 13.96 2.59 -8.02
N ASN A 68 13.71 1.29 -8.24
CA ASN A 68 14.76 0.30 -8.37
C ASN A 68 14.31 -0.80 -9.36
N PRO A 69 14.61 -0.66 -10.66
CA PRO A 69 14.19 -1.61 -11.69
C PRO A 69 14.69 -3.04 -11.44
N LYS A 70 15.82 -3.22 -10.76
CA LYS A 70 16.34 -4.55 -10.40
C LYS A 70 15.51 -5.21 -9.32
N ALA A 71 14.86 -4.43 -8.45
CA ALA A 71 14.00 -4.98 -7.39
C ALA A 71 12.78 -5.72 -7.96
N TRP A 72 12.30 -5.34 -9.15
CA TRP A 72 11.14 -5.99 -9.79
C TRP A 72 11.39 -7.44 -10.20
N VAL A 73 12.64 -7.81 -10.47
CA VAL A 73 13.01 -9.16 -10.93
C VAL A 73 13.65 -10.01 -9.82
N ASN A 74 14.00 -9.40 -8.69
CA ASN A 74 14.73 -10.06 -7.60
C ASN A 74 13.82 -10.75 -6.57
N THR A 75 12.51 -10.51 -6.62
CA THR A 75 11.55 -11.20 -5.76
C THR A 75 10.96 -12.41 -6.46
N PRO A 76 10.83 -13.56 -5.77
CA PRO A 76 10.14 -14.70 -6.35
C PRO A 76 8.70 -14.33 -6.67
N TRP A 77 8.20 -14.86 -7.78
CA TRP A 77 6.79 -14.70 -8.13
C TRP A 77 5.89 -15.33 -7.06
N PRO A 78 4.67 -14.83 -6.87
CA PRO A 78 3.75 -15.37 -5.86
C PRO A 78 3.50 -16.88 -5.96
N TRP A 79 3.58 -17.44 -7.16
CA TRP A 79 3.43 -18.88 -7.44
C TRP A 79 4.72 -19.69 -7.31
N GLU A 80 5.90 -19.05 -7.28
CA GLU A 80 7.18 -19.75 -7.07
C GLU A 80 7.35 -20.25 -5.63
N ASN A 81 6.56 -19.69 -4.69
CA ASN A 81 6.47 -20.21 -3.32
C ASN A 81 5.60 -21.49 -3.21
N CYS A 82 5.02 -21.98 -4.31
CA CYS A 82 4.08 -23.10 -4.30
C CYS A 82 4.71 -24.49 -4.49
N SER A 83 6.04 -24.60 -4.51
CA SER A 83 6.69 -25.91 -4.73
C SER A 83 8.03 -26.01 -4.02
N ARG A 84 7.97 -26.40 -2.74
CA ARG A 84 9.01 -27.24 -2.13
C ARG A 84 8.47 -27.98 -0.90
N GLU A 85 7.39 -28.73 -1.11
CA GLU A 85 7.32 -30.06 -0.51
C GLU A 85 8.13 -30.95 -1.46
N GLU A 86 9.47 -30.87 -1.38
CA GLU A 86 10.35 -31.89 -1.97
C GLU A 86 10.48 -33.00 -0.92
N GLU A 87 10.11 -34.21 -1.33
CA GLU A 87 10.17 -35.49 -0.61
C GLU A 87 11.56 -35.82 -0.02
#